data_AF-X1Q4X6-F1
#
_entry.id   AF-X1Q4X6-F1
#
_cell.length_a   1.000
_cell.length_b   1.000
_cell.length_c   1.000
_cell.angle_alpha   90.00
_cell.angle_beta   90.00
_cell.angle_gamma   90.00
#
_symmetry.space_group_name_H-M   'P 1'
#
loop_
_entity.id
_entity.type
_entity.pdbx_description
1 polymer ?
#
loop_
_entity_poly.entity_id
_entity_poly.type
_entity_poly.pdbx_seq_one_letter_code
_entity_poly.pdbx_strand_id
1 'polypeptide(L)'
;MAKGRKSSRQTIPKEESKADRFVRVVTPRMAKAMKAIRTIGFCAGATYEYTPKQVEQIIIALTAAVVRVDKQFTDKKSDEPEFGFDD
;
A
#
# COMPACT_ATOMS: atom_id res chain seq x y z
N MET A 1 -3.18 -5.80 -31.00
CA MET A 1 -2.91 -4.36 -30.72
C MET A 1 -2.20 -4.24 -29.37
N ALA A 2 -0.89 -4.05 -29.35
CA ALA A 2 -0.14 -3.87 -28.11
C ALA A 2 -0.22 -2.40 -27.65
N LYS A 3 -1.03 -2.10 -26.63
CA LYS A 3 -1.02 -0.78 -26.00
C LYS A 3 0.31 -0.62 -25.26
N GLY A 4 1.25 0.09 -25.88
CA GLY A 4 2.53 0.45 -25.27
C GLY A 4 2.29 1.08 -23.90
N ARG A 5 2.83 0.45 -22.84
CA ARG A 5 2.86 1.04 -21.50
C ARG A 5 3.74 2.27 -21.57
N LYS A 6 3.14 3.46 -21.74
CA LYS A 6 3.86 4.73 -21.58
C LYS A 6 4.45 4.72 -20.18
N SER A 7 5.77 4.57 -20.09
CA SER A 7 6.50 4.85 -18.87
C SER A 7 6.42 6.35 -18.63
N SER A 8 5.36 6.82 -17.96
CA SER A 8 5.30 8.19 -17.46
C SER A 8 6.24 8.27 -16.26
N ARG A 9 7.55 8.31 -16.53
CA ARG A 9 8.50 8.76 -15.52
C ARG A 9 8.17 10.22 -15.26
N GLN A 10 7.37 10.48 -14.22
CA GLN A 10 7.08 11.84 -13.78
C GLN A 10 8.41 12.55 -13.53
N THR A 11 8.63 13.69 -14.18
CA THR A 11 9.79 14.54 -13.96
C THR A 11 9.76 15.01 -12.52
N ILE A 12 10.82 14.72 -11.75
CA ILE A 12 10.93 15.14 -10.36
C ILE A 12 11.29 16.64 -10.36
N PRO A 13 10.46 17.53 -9.79
CA PRO A 13 10.80 18.93 -9.68
C PRO A 13 12.05 19.12 -8.79
N LYS A 14 12.94 20.06 -9.17
CA LYS A 14 14.19 20.32 -8.43
C LYS A 14 13.96 20.81 -6.99
N GLU A 15 12.84 21.47 -6.71
CA GLU A 15 12.46 22.01 -5.39
C GLU A 15 11.20 21.33 -4.82
N GLU A 16 11.08 20.01 -4.97
CA GLU A 16 9.97 19.26 -4.40
C GLU A 16 9.99 19.25 -2.86
N SER A 17 8.89 19.71 -2.22
CA SER A 17 8.68 19.56 -0.78
C SER A 17 8.53 18.08 -0.37
N LYS A 18 8.84 17.76 0.90
CA LYS A 18 8.61 16.40 1.45
C LYS A 18 7.14 15.96 1.31
N ALA A 19 6.19 16.89 1.44
CA ALA A 19 4.77 16.62 1.27
C ALA A 19 4.42 16.30 -0.19
N ASP A 20 4.92 17.10 -1.14
CA ASP A 20 4.72 16.89 -2.57
C ASP A 20 5.35 15.57 -3.03
N ARG A 21 6.52 15.23 -2.48
CA ARG A 21 7.16 13.93 -2.69
C ARG A 21 6.29 12.78 -2.22
N PHE A 22 5.71 12.89 -1.04
CA PHE A 22 4.81 11.87 -0.52
C PHE A 22 3.63 11.67 -1.47
N VAL A 23 2.94 12.74 -1.88
CA VAL A 23 1.81 12.67 -2.81
C VAL A 23 2.21 12.07 -4.16
N ARG A 24 3.31 12.54 -4.77
CA ARG A 24 3.81 12.03 -6.06
C ARG A 24 4.13 10.54 -6.00
N VAL A 25 4.69 10.08 -4.88
CA VAL A 25 5.14 8.70 -4.72
C VAL A 25 3.99 7.77 -4.34
N VAL A 26 3.10 8.18 -3.43
CA VAL A 26 2.01 7.35 -2.91
C VAL A 26 0.89 7.19 -3.92
N THR A 27 0.51 8.26 -4.63
CA THR A 27 -0.59 8.22 -5.63
C THR A 27 -0.47 7.06 -6.64
N PRO A 28 0.64 6.90 -7.38
CA PRO A 28 0.77 5.79 -8.33
C PRO A 28 0.93 4.42 -7.63
N ARG A 29 1.44 4.37 -6.40
CA ARG A 29 1.53 3.13 -5.62
C ARG A 29 0.15 2.66 -5.17
N MET A 30 -0.68 3.59 -4.69
CA MET A 30 -2.05 3.29 -4.28
C MET A 30 -2.91 2.86 -5.46
N ALA A 31 -2.78 3.53 -6.62
CA ALA A 31 -3.46 3.12 -7.84
C ALA A 31 -3.10 1.67 -8.25
N LYS A 32 -1.83 1.27 -8.10
CA LYS A 32 -1.39 -0.10 -8.36
C LYS A 32 -1.95 -1.09 -7.33
N ALA A 33 -1.95 -0.74 -6.05
CA ALA A 33 -2.52 -1.56 -4.99
C ALA A 33 -4.02 -1.80 -5.20
N MET A 34 -4.79 -0.73 -5.46
CA MET A 34 -6.22 -0.82 -5.77
C MET A 34 -6.49 -1.70 -7.00
N LYS A 35 -5.65 -1.57 -8.05
CA LYS A 35 -5.76 -2.42 -9.23
C LYS A 35 -5.52 -3.89 -8.91
N ALA A 36 -4.51 -4.20 -8.09
CA ALA A 36 -4.22 -5.58 -7.69
C ALA A 36 -5.39 -6.20 -6.90
N ILE A 37 -5.96 -5.44 -5.95
CA ILE A 37 -7.13 -5.87 -5.18
C ILE A 37 -8.33 -6.14 -6.11
N ARG A 38 -8.61 -5.24 -7.07
CA ARG A 38 -9.66 -5.46 -8.06
C ARG A 38 -9.42 -6.71 -8.91
N THR A 39 -8.18 -6.97 -9.32
CA THR A 39 -7.83 -8.20 -10.04
C THR A 39 -8.13 -9.45 -9.23
N ILE A 40 -7.84 -9.44 -7.92
CA ILE A 40 -8.23 -10.55 -7.03
C ILE A 40 -9.75 -10.69 -6.98
N GLY A 41 -10.49 -9.58 -6.92
CA GLY A 41 -11.96 -9.60 -6.98
C GLY A 41 -12.53 -10.20 -8.27
N PHE A 42 -11.84 -10.08 -9.41
CA PHE A 42 -12.24 -10.74 -10.66
C PHE A 42 -12.17 -12.28 -10.59
N CYS A 43 -11.42 -12.84 -9.65
CA CYS A 43 -11.39 -14.29 -9.42
C CYS A 43 -12.72 -14.82 -8.86
N ALA A 44 -13.62 -13.96 -8.36
CA ALA A 44 -14.97 -14.35 -7.96
C ALA A 44 -15.92 -14.62 -9.15
N GLY A 45 -15.45 -14.40 -10.40
CA GLY A 45 -16.23 -14.70 -11.59
C GLY A 45 -16.43 -16.21 -11.81
N ALA A 46 -17.40 -16.56 -12.66
CA ALA A 46 -17.80 -17.94 -12.96
C ALA A 46 -16.71 -18.83 -13.59
N THR A 47 -15.53 -18.28 -13.89
CA THR A 47 -14.40 -18.99 -14.48
C THR A 47 -13.61 -19.81 -13.46
N TYR A 48 -13.74 -19.51 -12.16
CA TYR A 48 -12.95 -20.15 -11.11
C TYR A 48 -13.84 -20.80 -10.06
N GLU A 49 -13.50 -22.02 -9.68
CA GLU A 49 -14.03 -22.66 -8.48
C GLU A 49 -13.13 -22.33 -7.29
N TYR A 50 -13.76 -22.01 -6.17
CA TYR A 50 -13.07 -21.71 -4.93
C TYR A 50 -13.89 -22.17 -3.73
N THR A 51 -13.20 -22.50 -2.66
CA THR A 51 -13.81 -22.87 -1.38
C THR A 51 -13.97 -21.64 -0.49
N PRO A 52 -14.94 -21.65 0.45
CA PRO A 52 -15.08 -20.58 1.43
C PRO A 52 -13.79 -20.31 2.21
N LYS A 53 -13.04 -21.37 2.54
CA LYS A 53 -11.76 -21.26 3.25
C LYS A 53 -10.68 -20.52 2.47
N GLN A 54 -10.62 -20.71 1.14
CA GLN A 54 -9.68 -19.96 0.29
C GLN A 54 -10.03 -18.47 0.25
N VAL A 55 -11.32 -18.14 0.18
CA VAL A 55 -11.78 -16.74 0.24
C VAL A 55 -11.41 -16.12 1.59
N GLU A 56 -11.66 -16.82 2.68
CA GLU A 56 -11.31 -16.37 4.03
C GLU A 56 -9.80 -16.07 4.14
N GLN A 57 -8.93 -16.98 3.67
CA GLN A 57 -7.48 -16.77 3.66
C GLN A 57 -7.07 -15.53 2.85
N ILE A 58 -7.70 -15.28 1.70
CA ILE A 58 -7.45 -14.08 0.89
C ILE A 58 -7.80 -12.82 1.68
N ILE A 59 -8.98 -12.79 2.32
CA ILE A 59 -9.44 -11.63 3.09
C ILE A 59 -8.56 -11.38 4.32
N ILE A 60 -8.18 -12.44 5.04
CA ILE A 60 -7.24 -12.35 6.18
C ILE A 60 -5.91 -11.73 5.72
N ALA A 61 -5.35 -12.21 4.61
CA ALA A 61 -4.08 -11.70 4.09
C ALA A 61 -4.17 -10.22 3.68
N LEU A 62 -5.25 -9.83 2.98
CA LEU A 62 -5.49 -8.43 2.60
C LEU A 62 -5.65 -7.52 3.83
N THR A 63 -6.39 -7.97 4.84
CA THR A 63 -6.64 -7.21 6.07
C THR A 63 -5.36 -7.06 6.88
N ALA A 64 -4.57 -8.13 7.03
CA ALA A 64 -3.27 -8.09 7.70
C ALA A 64 -2.30 -7.14 7.00
N ALA A 65 -2.33 -7.06 5.67
CA ALA A 65 -1.53 -6.09 4.92
C ALA A 65 -1.93 -4.65 5.23
N VAL A 66 -3.23 -4.34 5.32
CA VAL A 66 -3.72 -3.00 5.72
C VAL A 66 -3.29 -2.65 7.14
N VAL A 67 -3.45 -3.57 8.10
CA VAL A 67 -3.02 -3.36 9.49
C VAL A 67 -1.52 -3.07 9.59
N ARG A 68 -0.69 -3.78 8.82
CA ARG A 68 0.76 -3.52 8.78
C ARG A 68 1.11 -2.16 8.20
N VAL A 69 0.35 -1.68 7.21
CA VAL A 69 0.53 -0.34 6.65
C VAL A 69 0.13 0.70 7.69
N ASP A 70 -1.03 0.55 8.31
CA ASP A 70 -1.51 1.44 9.37
C ASP A 70 -0.50 1.54 10.53
N LYS A 71 0.01 0.40 11.00
CA LYS A 71 1.08 0.36 12.00
C LYS A 71 2.29 1.18 11.56
N GLN A 72 2.78 1.08 10.33
CA GLN A 72 3.92 1.89 9.87
C GLN A 72 3.66 3.40 9.86
N PHE A 73 2.40 3.84 9.76
CA PHE A 73 2.04 5.25 9.87
C PHE A 73 1.84 5.70 11.32
N THR A 74 1.49 4.78 12.23
CA THR A 74 1.18 5.09 13.65
C THR A 74 2.32 4.80 14.62
N ASP A 75 3.25 3.90 14.30
CA ASP A 75 4.42 3.51 15.14
C ASP A 75 5.51 4.60 15.23
N LYS A 76 5.21 5.84 14.82
CA LYS A 76 6.07 6.99 15.07
C LYS A 76 5.67 7.67 16.38
N LYS A 77 5.96 7.01 17.51
CA LYS A 77 6.04 7.63 18.85
C LYS A 77 6.59 6.62 19.87
N SER A 78 7.86 6.25 19.68
CA SER A 78 8.71 5.92 20.82
C SER A 78 9.83 6.94 20.79
N ASP A 79 9.51 8.14 21.28
CA ASP A 79 10.52 8.98 21.91
C ASP A 79 11.10 8.10 23.03
N GLU A 80 12.35 7.71 22.86
CA GLU A 80 13.08 6.94 23.85
C GLU A 80 13.00 7.73 25.17
N PRO A 81 12.46 7.20 26.27
CA PRO A 81 12.53 7.93 27.53
C PRO A 81 14.00 8.04 27.90
N GLU A 82 14.61 9.21 27.69
CA GLU A 82 15.91 9.53 28.27
C GLU A 82 15.78 9.40 29.79
N PHE A 83 16.29 8.28 30.29
CA PHE A 83 16.38 7.99 31.70
C PHE A 83 17.41 8.96 32.31
N GLY A 84 16.92 9.97 33.03
CA GLY A 84 17.73 10.88 33.84
C GLY A 84 17.49 10.64 35.33
N PHE A 85 18.56 10.47 36.10
CA PHE A 85 18.51 10.65 37.55
C PHE A 85 18.72 12.15 37.83
N ASP A 86 17.72 12.81 38.40
CA ASP A 86 17.92 14.08 39.12
C ASP A 86 18.65 13.76 40.44
N ASP A 87 19.82 14.38 40.64
CA ASP A 87 20.56 14.40 41.92
C ASP A 87 19.99 15.49 42.84
#